data_AF-A0A1H9U5E4-F1
#
_entry.id   AF-A0A1H9U5E4-F1
#
_cell.length_a   1.000
_cell.length_b   1.000
_cell.length_c   1.000
_cell.angle_alpha   90.00
_cell.angle_beta   90.00
_cell.angle_gamma   90.00
#
_symmetry.space_group_name_H-M   'P 1'
#
loop_
_entity.id
_entity.type
_entity.pdbx_description
1 polymer ?
#
loop_
_entity_poly.entity_id
_entity_poly.type
_entity_poly.pdbx_seq_one_letter_code
_entity_poly.pdbx_strand_id
1 'polypeptide(L)'
;MIPGDYDKLWDESRDEAPFANSDEGYGWMAANCDTCIHDKPARQGDEGNGCPLLLLSLVGRRPAQWLDGPRDEHGRYSRAGQYHCVEYRHEDDGPSEPQPIPDPPGQLGLVPREGYEGVRMLLRPNPAELGVS
;
A
#
# COMPACT_ATOMS: atom_id res chain seq x y z
N MET A 1 -6.89 -4.65 3.22
CA MET A 1 -7.75 -3.66 3.92
C MET A 1 -8.41 -2.84 2.81
N ILE A 2 -9.73 -2.67 2.79
CA ILE A 2 -10.34 -1.79 1.77
C ILE A 2 -10.00 -0.35 2.19
N PRO A 3 -9.51 0.53 1.29
CA PRO A 3 -9.23 1.93 1.57
C PRO A 3 -10.45 2.80 1.98
N GLY A 4 -11.60 2.20 2.29
CA GLY A 4 -12.87 2.90 2.50
C GLY A 4 -13.19 3.28 3.95
N ASP A 5 -12.42 2.82 4.93
CA ASP A 5 -12.67 3.13 6.35
C ASP A 5 -11.78 4.29 6.82
N TYR A 6 -12.13 5.50 6.36
CA TYR A 6 -11.38 6.72 6.68
C TYR A 6 -11.28 6.95 8.19
N ASP A 7 -12.36 6.70 8.94
CA ASP A 7 -12.42 6.91 10.39
C ASP A 7 -11.42 6.00 11.11
N LYS A 8 -11.34 4.72 10.72
CA LYS A 8 -10.33 3.82 11.25
C LYS A 8 -8.91 4.27 10.90
N LEU A 9 -8.67 4.68 9.65
CA LEU A 9 -7.35 5.16 9.22
C LEU A 9 -6.95 6.44 9.97
N TRP A 10 -7.92 7.31 10.29
CA TRP A 10 -7.73 8.50 11.10
C TRP A 10 -7.34 8.14 12.55
N ASP A 11 -8.03 7.19 13.16
CA ASP A 11 -7.75 6.75 14.53
C ASP A 11 -6.37 6.06 14.66
N GLU A 12 -5.96 5.32 13.63
CA GLU A 12 -4.64 4.68 13.58
C GLU A 12 -3.50 5.64 13.21
N SER A 13 -3.82 6.80 12.63
CA SER A 13 -2.82 7.77 12.20
C SER A 13 -2.11 8.44 13.37
N ARG A 14 -0.92 8.96 13.09
CA ARG A 14 -0.15 9.76 14.04
C ARG A 14 -0.61 11.21 13.92
N ASP A 15 -0.93 11.84 15.06
CA ASP A 15 -1.38 13.23 15.16
C ASP A 15 -0.21 14.22 15.01
N GLU A 16 0.44 14.15 13.85
CA GLU A 16 1.53 15.02 13.44
C GLU A 16 1.56 15.14 11.92
N ALA A 17 1.96 16.31 11.42
CA ALA A 17 2.16 16.50 9.99
C ALA A 17 3.35 15.67 9.51
N PRO A 18 3.22 14.91 8.39
CA PRO A 18 4.31 14.06 7.90
C PRO A 18 5.48 14.85 7.30
N PHE A 19 5.24 16.09 6.86
CA PHE A 19 6.22 16.94 6.17
C PHE A 19 6.40 18.26 6.92
N ALA A 20 7.62 18.77 6.96
CA ALA A 20 7.93 20.05 7.56
C ALA A 20 7.49 21.23 6.69
N ASN A 21 7.32 21.03 5.38
CA ASN A 21 6.86 22.02 4.42
C ASN A 21 6.26 21.39 3.17
N SER A 22 5.64 22.22 2.32
CA SER A 22 4.98 21.77 1.08
C SER A 22 5.97 21.19 0.06
N ASP A 23 7.19 21.70 -0.05
CA ASP A 23 8.17 21.22 -1.05
C ASP A 23 8.61 19.77 -0.78
N GLU A 24 8.73 19.42 0.50
CA GLU A 24 9.00 18.05 0.94
C GLU A 24 7.82 17.15 0.63
N GLY A 25 6.60 17.60 0.97
CA GLY A 25 5.37 16.88 0.65
C GLY A 25 5.23 16.63 -0.84
N TYR A 26 5.34 17.66 -1.68
CA TYR A 26 5.24 17.52 -3.13
C TYR A 26 6.34 16.62 -3.70
N GLY A 27 7.57 16.73 -3.18
CA GLY A 27 8.67 15.87 -3.60
C GLY A 27 8.44 14.39 -3.27
N TRP A 28 7.85 14.09 -2.12
CA TRP A 28 7.49 12.73 -1.74
C TRP A 28 6.29 12.22 -2.55
N MET A 29 5.23 13.02 -2.67
CA MET A 29 4.01 12.68 -3.43
C MET A 29 4.34 12.42 -4.91
N ALA A 30 5.18 13.22 -5.54
CA ALA A 30 5.58 13.01 -6.93
C ALA A 30 6.31 11.67 -7.16
N ALA A 31 7.03 11.17 -6.15
CA ALA A 31 7.75 9.91 -6.22
C ALA A 31 6.93 8.68 -5.84
N ASN A 32 5.82 8.85 -5.11
CA ASN A 32 5.09 7.75 -4.47
C ASN A 32 3.57 7.73 -4.77
N CYS A 33 2.95 8.88 -5.02
CA CYS A 33 1.52 8.98 -5.29
C CYS A 33 1.24 9.04 -6.79
N ASP A 34 2.00 9.83 -7.55
CA ASP A 34 1.78 10.07 -8.99
C ASP A 34 1.81 8.80 -9.86
N THR A 35 2.48 7.76 -9.39
CA THR A 35 2.60 6.46 -10.05
C THR A 35 1.81 5.35 -9.34
N CYS A 36 1.13 5.66 -8.23
CA CYS A 36 0.41 4.66 -7.44
C CYS A 36 -1.00 4.42 -7.99
N ILE A 37 -1.40 3.14 -8.06
CA ILE A 37 -2.73 2.74 -8.53
C ILE A 37 -3.87 3.24 -7.63
N HIS A 38 -3.63 3.37 -6.32
CA HIS A 38 -4.66 3.79 -5.36
C HIS A 38 -5.03 5.27 -5.48
N ASP A 39 -4.11 6.09 -5.98
CA ASP A 39 -4.35 7.53 -6.15
C ASP A 39 -4.75 7.89 -7.59
N LYS A 40 -4.60 6.94 -8.52
CA LYS A 40 -4.93 7.11 -9.95
C LYS A 40 -6.34 7.65 -10.20
N PRO A 41 -7.41 7.22 -9.50
CA PRO A 41 -8.75 7.78 -9.72
C PRO A 41 -8.82 9.29 -9.47
N ALA A 42 -8.21 9.79 -8.38
CA ALA A 42 -8.17 11.21 -8.08
C ALA A 42 -7.40 12.01 -9.15
N ARG A 43 -6.27 11.47 -9.64
CA ARG A 43 -5.53 12.07 -10.76
C ARG A 43 -6.33 12.12 -12.07
N GLN A 44 -7.37 11.30 -12.21
CA GLN A 44 -8.28 11.25 -13.36
C GLN A 44 -9.58 12.02 -13.13
N GLY A 45 -9.69 12.77 -12.03
CA GLY A 45 -10.86 13.60 -11.71
C GLY A 45 -11.93 12.92 -10.85
N ASP A 46 -11.67 11.70 -10.36
CA ASP A 46 -12.53 10.99 -9.41
C ASP A 46 -11.95 11.08 -7.99
N GLU A 47 -12.02 12.29 -7.43
CA GLU A 47 -11.47 12.62 -6.10
C GLU A 47 -12.06 11.75 -4.99
N GLY A 48 -13.31 11.30 -5.14
CA GLY A 48 -13.99 10.44 -4.16
C GLY A 48 -13.41 9.04 -4.04
N ASN A 49 -12.66 8.59 -5.05
CA ASN A 49 -12.00 7.28 -5.08
C ASN A 49 -10.46 7.39 -5.03
N GLY A 50 -9.93 8.53 -4.59
CA GLY A 50 -8.50 8.74 -4.35
C GLY A 50 -7.96 7.94 -3.16
N CYS A 51 -6.63 7.99 -2.97
CA CYS A 51 -5.98 7.31 -1.86
C CYS A 51 -6.31 8.00 -0.53
N PRO A 52 -6.97 7.34 0.44
CA PRO A 52 -7.33 7.97 1.72
C PRO A 52 -6.11 8.34 2.57
N LEU A 53 -4.98 7.64 2.38
CA LEU A 53 -3.73 7.94 3.10
C LEU A 53 -3.15 9.29 2.67
N LEU A 54 -3.33 9.64 1.38
CA LEU A 54 -2.93 10.95 0.88
C LEU A 54 -3.82 12.04 1.51
N LEU A 55 -5.13 11.82 1.56
CA LEU A 55 -6.06 12.74 2.21
C LEU A 55 -5.68 12.98 3.68
N LEU A 56 -5.38 11.93 4.45
CA LEU A 56 -4.90 12.06 5.83
C LEU A 56 -3.67 12.98 5.94
N SER A 57 -2.70 12.82 5.05
CA SER A 57 -1.51 13.66 5.04
C SER A 57 -1.81 15.14 4.76
N LEU A 58 -2.78 15.41 3.88
CA LEU A 58 -3.20 16.77 3.51
C LEU A 58 -3.95 17.47 4.65
N VAL A 59 -4.61 16.72 5.54
CA VAL A 59 -5.27 17.24 6.74
C VAL A 59 -4.37 17.20 7.98
N GLY A 60 -3.06 17.00 7.79
CA GLY A 60 -2.05 17.14 8.84
C GLY A 60 -1.86 15.89 9.71
N ARG A 61 -2.25 14.71 9.22
CA ARG A 61 -2.11 13.42 9.91
C ARG A 61 -1.13 12.53 9.19
N ARG A 62 -0.17 11.93 9.90
CA ARG A 62 0.79 10.99 9.29
C ARG A 62 0.21 9.57 9.31
N PRO A 63 -0.05 8.94 8.15
CA PRO A 63 -0.58 7.58 8.10
C PRO A 63 0.33 6.56 8.80
N ALA A 64 -0.26 5.57 9.47
CA ALA A 64 0.49 4.47 10.10
C ALA A 64 1.29 3.64 9.09
N GLN A 65 0.77 3.56 7.87
CA GLN A 65 1.28 2.83 6.71
C GLN A 65 2.57 3.42 6.13
N TRP A 66 2.91 4.66 6.52
CA TRP A 66 4.13 5.32 6.12
C TRP A 66 5.23 5.01 7.14
N LEU A 67 6.10 4.08 6.77
CA LEU A 67 7.27 3.69 7.54
C LEU A 67 8.44 4.60 7.20
N ASP A 68 9.38 4.78 8.13
CA ASP A 68 10.59 5.54 7.85
C ASP A 68 11.37 4.93 6.68
N GLY A 69 11.70 5.76 5.71
CA GLY A 69 12.55 5.36 4.58
C GLY A 69 14.04 5.39 4.93
N PRO A 70 14.90 5.03 3.97
CA PRO A 70 16.34 4.96 4.18
C PRO A 70 16.92 6.32 4.58
N ARG A 71 17.86 6.30 5.53
CA ARG A 71 18.62 7.47 5.97
C ARG A 71 20.11 7.30 5.64
N ASP A 72 20.81 8.40 5.37
CA ASP A 72 22.26 8.40 5.18
C ASP A 72 23.02 8.29 6.53
N GLU A 73 24.35 8.26 6.47
CA GLU A 73 25.22 8.18 7.67
C GLU A 73 25.03 9.35 8.66
N HIS A 74 24.40 10.44 8.20
CA HIS A 74 24.08 11.61 9.01
C HIS A 74 22.60 11.67 9.43
N GLY A 75 21.83 10.60 9.18
CA GLY A 75 20.41 10.51 9.50
C GLY A 75 19.50 11.32 8.55
N ARG A 76 20.02 11.83 7.44
CA ARG A 76 19.25 12.61 6.46
C ARG A 76 18.55 11.70 5.47
N TYR A 77 17.52 12.22 4.84
CA TYR A 77 16.74 11.54 3.82
C TYR A 77 16.61 12.35 2.55
N SER A 78 16.37 11.66 1.44
CA SER A 78 15.90 12.34 0.23
C SER A 78 14.42 12.68 0.37
N ARG A 79 13.98 13.78 -0.26
CA ARG A 79 12.54 14.14 -0.29
C ARG A 79 11.66 13.00 -0.79
N ALA A 80 12.11 12.28 -1.81
CA ALA A 80 11.41 11.11 -2.36
C ALA A 80 11.38 9.90 -1.40
N GLY A 81 12.41 9.74 -0.56
CA GLY A 81 12.65 8.55 0.26
C GLY A 81 12.43 8.76 1.75
N GLN A 82 11.75 9.83 2.16
CA GLN A 82 11.49 10.10 3.58
C GLN A 82 10.66 8.98 4.24
N TYR A 83 9.68 8.47 3.51
CA TYR A 83 8.81 7.38 3.94
C TYR A 83 8.70 6.30 2.87
N HIS A 84 8.49 5.06 3.31
CA HIS A 84 8.04 3.94 2.51
C HIS A 84 6.58 3.64 2.83
N CYS A 85 5.70 3.71 1.83
CA CYS A 85 4.28 3.38 2.00
C CYS A 85 4.05 1.88 1.75
N VAL A 86 3.57 1.15 2.75
CA VAL A 86 3.33 -0.32 2.62
C VAL A 86 2.19 -0.68 1.65
N GLU A 87 1.28 0.27 1.42
CA GLU A 87 0.17 0.12 0.48
C GLU A 87 0.54 0.58 -0.94
N TYR A 88 1.76 1.08 -1.17
CA TYR A 88 2.16 1.51 -2.50
C TYR A 88 2.14 0.36 -3.52
N ARG A 89 1.51 0.60 -4.67
CA ARG A 89 1.48 -0.31 -5.82
C ARG A 89 1.61 0.53 -7.09
N HIS A 90 2.62 0.25 -7.91
CA HIS A 90 2.79 0.99 -9.17
C HIS A 90 1.60 0.69 -10.08
N GLU A 91 1.17 1.67 -10.87
CA GLU A 91 0.04 1.50 -11.79
C GLU A 91 0.32 0.52 -12.95
N ASP A 92 1.59 0.29 -13.23
CA ASP A 92 2.09 -0.74 -14.17
C ASP A 92 2.42 -2.07 -13.48
N ASP A 93 2.33 -2.15 -12.15
CA ASP A 93 2.43 -3.43 -11.46
C ASP A 93 1.15 -4.22 -11.82
N GLY A 94 1.32 -5.30 -12.58
CA GLY A 94 0.25 -6.27 -12.80
C GLY A 94 -0.34 -6.78 -11.47
N PRO A 95 -1.51 -7.43 -11.48
CA PRO A 95 -2.17 -7.89 -10.26
C PRO A 95 -1.19 -8.66 -9.36
N SER A 96 -0.85 -8.05 -8.22
CA SER A 96 0.05 -8.64 -7.23
C SER A 96 -0.73 -9.62 -6.37
N GLU A 97 -0.34 -10.90 -6.49
CA GLU A 97 -1.03 -12.11 -6.01
C GLU A 97 -2.35 -12.44 -6.73
N PRO A 98 -2.62 -13.73 -7.05
CA PRO A 98 -3.90 -14.14 -7.61
C PRO A 98 -5.01 -13.81 -6.61
N GLN A 99 -5.85 -12.83 -6.97
CA GLN A 99 -7.05 -12.51 -6.22
C GLN A 99 -7.97 -13.73 -6.23
N PRO A 100 -8.58 -14.12 -5.09
CA PRO A 100 -9.61 -15.15 -5.09
C PRO A 100 -10.72 -14.73 -6.06
N ILE A 101 -10.94 -15.52 -7.10
CA ILE A 101 -12.06 -15.31 -8.02
C ILE A 101 -13.34 -15.56 -7.21
N PRO A 102 -14.27 -14.60 -7.11
CA PRO A 102 -15.56 -14.84 -6.47
C PRO A 102 -16.27 -16.02 -7.13
N ASP A 103 -16.86 -16.91 -6.34
CA ASP A 103 -17.63 -18.03 -6.89
C ASP A 103 -18.78 -17.47 -7.76
N PRO A 104 -18.93 -17.94 -9.02
CA PRO A 104 -19.99 -17.45 -9.88
C PRO A 104 -21.37 -17.79 -9.30
N PRO A 105 -22.35 -16.88 -9.40
CA PRO A 105 -23.66 -17.07 -8.79
C PRO A 105 -24.36 -18.31 -9.36
N GLY A 106 -24.82 -19.20 -8.48
CA GLY A 106 -25.54 -20.43 -8.85
C GLY A 106 -24.67 -21.69 -8.95
N GLN A 107 -23.35 -21.55 -8.95
CA GLN A 107 -22.44 -22.68 -8.77
C GLN A 107 -22.18 -22.82 -7.27
N LEU A 108 -23.04 -23.58 -6.57
CA LEU A 108 -22.76 -23.98 -5.19
C LEU A 108 -21.33 -24.53 -5.13
N GLY A 109 -20.49 -24.01 -4.22
CA GLY A 109 -19.09 -24.44 -4.10
C GLY A 109 -18.99 -25.96 -4.04
N LEU A 110 -17.98 -26.54 -4.69
CA LEU A 110 -17.83 -28.01 -4.81
C LEU A 110 -17.80 -28.70 -3.44
N VAL A 111 -17.38 -27.99 -2.38
CA VAL A 111 -17.46 -28.36 -0.97
C VAL A 111 -17.53 -27.10 -0.07
N PRO A 112 -18.10 -27.19 1.16
CA PRO A 112 -17.99 -26.13 2.16
C PRO A 112 -16.53 -25.82 2.50
N ARG A 113 -16.21 -24.54 2.70
CA ARG A 113 -14.84 -24.07 3.02
C ARG A 113 -14.39 -24.43 4.44
N GLU A 114 -15.33 -24.79 5.33
CA GLU A 114 -15.07 -25.16 6.72
C GLU A 114 -14.07 -26.33 6.81
N GLY A 115 -12.96 -26.12 7.52
CA GLY A 115 -11.92 -27.13 7.72
C GLY A 115 -10.77 -27.13 6.70
N TYR A 116 -10.85 -26.34 5.62
CA TYR A 116 -9.77 -26.20 4.62
C TYR A 116 -8.92 -24.94 4.77
N GLU A 117 -9.11 -24.18 5.85
CA GLU A 117 -8.30 -23.00 6.20
C GLU A 117 -6.96 -23.44 6.81
N GLY A 118 -6.12 -24.08 5.99
CA GLY A 118 -4.79 -24.53 6.37
C GLY A 118 -3.76 -23.40 6.46
N VAL A 119 -2.77 -23.59 7.33
CA VAL A 119 -1.61 -22.72 7.56
C VAL A 119 -0.83 -22.49 6.25
N ARG A 120 -0.49 -21.22 5.94
CA ARG A 120 0.38 -20.83 4.82
C ARG A 120 1.74 -21.54 4.92
N MET A 121 1.88 -22.69 4.24
CA MET A 121 3.12 -23.48 4.16
C MET A 121 3.98 -23.03 2.97
N LEU A 122 4.42 -21.77 2.95
CA LEU A 122 5.50 -21.37 2.05
C LEU A 122 6.79 -21.24 2.84
N LEU A 123 7.50 -22.36 2.99
CA LEU A 123 8.95 -22.32 3.07
C LEU A 123 9.45 -21.99 1.66
N ARG A 124 10.20 -20.88 1.52
CA ARG A 124 10.95 -20.61 0.29
C ARG A 124 11.92 -21.78 0.04
N PRO A 125 11.95 -22.40 -1.15
CA PRO A 125 12.95 -23.41 -1.45
C PRO A 125 14.36 -22.81 -1.40
N ASN A 126 15.31 -23.57 -0.87
CA ASN A 126 16.72 -23.19 -0.81
C ASN A 126 17.29 -23.18 -2.25
N PRO A 127 17.91 -22.10 -2.73
CA PRO A 127 18.41 -22.02 -4.10
C PRO A 127 19.44 -23.11 -4.49
N ALA A 128 20.05 -23.79 -3.52
CA ALA A 128 20.92 -24.94 -3.77
C ALA A 128 20.20 -26.17 -4.37
N GLU A 129 18.87 -26.28 -4.23
CA GLU A 129 18.10 -27.44 -4.72
C GLU A 129 17.48 -27.22 -6.11
N LEU A 130 17.56 -26.01 -6.68
CA LEU A 130 16.94 -25.70 -7.98
C LEU A 130 17.86 -25.83 -9.19
N GLY A 131 19.14 -26.16 -9.01
CA GLY A 131 20.02 -26.55 -10.12
C GLY A 131 20.08 -25.56 -11.30
N VAL A 132 19.93 -24.25 -11.04
CA VAL A 132 20.11 -23.21 -12.06
C VAL A 132 21.53 -22.66 -11.92
N SER A 133 22.39 -23.07 -12.84
CA SER A 133 23.61 -22.35 -13.24
C SER A 133 23.27 -21.29 -14.27
#